data_AF-A0A2E7RHE5-F1
#
_entry.id   AF-A0A2E7RHE5-F1
#
_cell.length_a   1.000
_cell.length_b   1.000
_cell.length_c   1.000
_cell.angle_alpha   90.00
_cell.angle_beta   90.00
_cell.angle_gamma   90.00
#
_symmetry.space_group_name_H-M   'P 1'
#
loop_
_entity.id
_entity.type
_entity.pdbx_description
1 polymer ?
#
loop_
_entity_poly.entity_id
_entity_poly.type
_entity_poly.pdbx_seq_one_letter_code
_entity_poly.pdbx_strand_id
1 'polypeptide(L)'
;MRLLLLALFSSACTQPLVQNPVHSPPIDEVREVDEEAVEKAERKLHLTTLRAEQSILRMELDLDYAFEDLERAEKALKLFHEVRFPARVAQGELSLEWSRDSILGTEEELAQLEQLYGEAEFAEKTGEIVIGRTRRRLERERRALQLEEQAFNLEVEHEIPMEARGLEREIEEARLSLRGIKVELEALHIETEAELHELHKEWEELREEDHEHGHDEGEEAHE
;
A
#
# COMPACT_ATOMS: atom_id res chain seq x y z
N MET A 1 28.81 45.20 -10.40
CA MET A 1 28.98 46.21 -11.47
C MET A 1 27.69 46.99 -11.61
N ARG A 2 27.78 48.32 -11.55
CA ARG A 2 26.69 49.31 -11.71
C ARG A 2 26.25 49.41 -13.18
N LEU A 3 25.00 49.87 -13.39
CA LEU A 3 24.47 50.80 -14.42
C LEU A 3 22.93 50.55 -14.48
N LEU A 4 21.97 51.39 -14.06
CA LEU A 4 21.76 52.84 -13.97
C LEU A 4 21.51 53.54 -15.31
N LEU A 5 20.24 53.90 -15.60
CA LEU A 5 19.71 54.95 -16.51
C LEU A 5 18.16 54.80 -16.53
N LEU A 6 17.24 55.66 -16.07
CA LEU A 6 17.13 57.09 -15.70
C LEU A 6 17.21 58.10 -16.86
N ALA A 7 16.04 58.57 -17.33
CA ALA A 7 15.66 59.95 -17.78
C ALA A 7 14.48 59.87 -18.78
N LEU A 8 13.26 60.38 -18.50
CA LEU A 8 12.78 61.78 -18.42
C LEU A 8 12.67 62.54 -19.76
N PHE A 9 11.43 62.88 -20.16
CA PHE A 9 10.97 64.11 -20.85
C PHE A 9 9.42 64.12 -20.72
N SER A 10 8.76 64.98 -19.94
CA SER A 10 8.52 66.43 -20.05
C SER A 10 7.87 66.87 -21.37
N SER A 11 6.60 67.27 -21.36
CA SER A 11 6.20 68.69 -21.39
C SER A 11 4.68 68.87 -21.49
N ALA A 12 4.20 69.97 -20.90
CA ALA A 12 2.80 70.34 -20.69
C ALA A 12 2.11 70.96 -21.92
N CYS A 13 0.78 70.92 -21.94
CA CYS A 13 -0.05 71.97 -22.54
C CYS A 13 -1.38 72.12 -21.79
N THR A 14 -1.91 73.33 -21.84
CA THR A 14 -2.79 73.99 -20.86
C THR A 14 -4.20 74.19 -21.44
N GLN A 15 -5.25 73.82 -20.66
CA GLN A 15 -6.65 74.36 -20.48
C GLN A 15 -7.42 75.01 -21.66
N PRO A 16 -8.79 74.93 -21.75
CA PRO A 16 -9.72 75.34 -20.69
C PRO A 16 -11.10 74.62 -20.56
N LEU A 17 -11.81 75.03 -19.50
CA LEU A 17 -13.16 74.72 -19.01
C LEU A 17 -14.29 74.64 -20.06
N VAL A 18 -15.17 73.65 -19.90
CA VAL A 18 -16.62 73.75 -20.16
C VAL A 18 -17.37 73.03 -19.04
N GLN A 19 -18.31 73.75 -18.41
CA GLN A 19 -19.28 73.23 -17.46
C GLN A 19 -20.57 72.79 -18.18
N ASN A 20 -21.27 71.84 -17.53
CA ASN A 20 -22.68 71.44 -17.64
C ASN A 20 -23.04 70.33 -18.64
N PRO A 21 -24.12 69.56 -18.40
CA PRO A 21 -24.70 69.09 -17.12
C PRO A 21 -24.85 67.55 -17.08
N VAL A 22 -25.15 67.07 -15.86
CA VAL A 22 -25.73 65.78 -15.49
C VAL A 22 -26.26 64.94 -16.66
N HIS A 23 -25.62 63.80 -16.91
CA HIS A 23 -26.27 62.65 -17.52
C HIS A 23 -25.90 61.43 -16.68
N SER A 24 -26.79 61.06 -15.77
CA SER A 24 -26.79 59.74 -15.17
C SER A 24 -26.98 58.71 -16.28
N PRO A 25 -26.06 57.74 -16.47
CA PRO A 25 -26.39 56.56 -17.25
C PRO A 25 -27.44 55.73 -16.49
N PRO A 26 -28.26 54.97 -17.22
CA PRO A 26 -29.43 54.30 -16.71
C PRO A 26 -29.05 53.16 -15.77
N ILE A 27 -29.93 52.95 -14.79
CA ILE A 27 -30.00 51.81 -13.90
C ILE A 27 -30.22 50.56 -14.78
N ASP A 28 -29.16 49.76 -14.98
CA ASP A 28 -29.20 48.43 -15.62
C ASP A 28 -27.92 47.62 -15.28
N GLU A 29 -26.82 48.27 -14.84
CA GLU A 29 -25.57 47.59 -14.41
C GLU A 29 -25.66 46.83 -13.07
N VAL A 30 -26.76 46.96 -12.32
CA VAL A 30 -26.91 46.26 -11.01
C VAL A 30 -27.51 44.85 -11.21
N ARG A 31 -28.33 44.65 -12.25
CA ARG A 31 -29.09 43.40 -12.46
C ARG A 31 -28.27 42.24 -13.05
N GLU A 32 -27.25 42.52 -13.86
CA GLU A 32 -26.36 41.48 -14.43
C GLU A 32 -25.42 40.85 -13.38
N VAL A 33 -25.17 41.56 -12.27
CA VAL A 33 -24.20 41.12 -11.25
C VAL A 33 -24.75 39.98 -10.39
N ASP A 34 -26.07 39.92 -10.18
CA ASP A 34 -26.71 38.92 -9.33
C ASP A 34 -26.96 37.59 -10.07
N GLU A 35 -27.42 37.63 -11.34
CA GLU A 35 -27.56 36.44 -12.20
C GLU A 35 -26.18 35.74 -12.43
N GLU A 36 -25.11 36.50 -12.67
CA GLU A 36 -23.75 35.95 -12.85
C GLU A 36 -23.22 35.34 -11.55
N ALA A 37 -23.54 35.93 -10.39
CA ALA A 37 -23.15 35.41 -9.08
C ALA A 37 -23.81 34.06 -8.77
N VAL A 38 -25.11 33.92 -9.04
CA VAL A 38 -25.85 32.66 -8.89
C VAL A 38 -25.29 31.57 -9.81
N GLU A 39 -25.07 31.87 -11.10
CA GLU A 39 -24.51 30.90 -12.06
C GLU A 39 -23.08 30.47 -11.67
N LYS A 40 -22.28 31.39 -11.10
CA LYS A 40 -20.95 31.09 -10.59
C LYS A 40 -21.00 30.22 -9.34
N ALA A 41 -21.92 30.48 -8.42
CA ALA A 41 -22.13 29.67 -7.23
C ALA A 41 -22.60 28.26 -7.59
N GLU A 42 -23.53 28.13 -8.54
CA GLU A 42 -24.01 26.84 -9.06
C GLU A 42 -22.87 26.03 -9.68
N ARG A 43 -22.07 26.66 -10.55
CA ARG A 43 -20.89 26.02 -11.16
C ARG A 43 -19.86 25.60 -10.12
N LYS A 44 -19.64 26.42 -9.08
CA LYS A 44 -18.74 26.10 -7.97
C LYS A 44 -19.25 24.87 -7.21
N LEU A 45 -20.53 24.85 -6.81
CA LEU A 45 -21.16 23.73 -6.13
C LEU A 45 -21.10 22.44 -6.96
N HIS A 46 -21.39 22.51 -8.26
CA HIS A 46 -21.33 21.34 -9.12
C HIS A 46 -19.89 20.78 -9.23
N LEU A 47 -18.90 21.65 -9.39
CA LEU A 47 -17.51 21.25 -9.50
C LEU A 47 -16.94 20.69 -8.18
N THR A 48 -17.33 21.25 -7.03
CA THR A 48 -16.94 20.69 -5.72
C THR A 48 -17.61 19.34 -5.47
N THR A 49 -18.87 19.17 -5.87
CA THR A 49 -19.57 17.88 -5.82
C THR A 49 -18.81 16.81 -6.60
N LEU A 50 -18.47 17.08 -7.87
CA LEU A 50 -17.72 16.13 -8.69
C LEU A 50 -16.33 15.80 -8.12
N ARG A 51 -15.66 16.77 -7.49
CA ARG A 51 -14.36 16.55 -6.83
C ARG A 51 -14.50 15.70 -5.57
N ALA A 52 -15.55 15.92 -4.77
CA ALA A 52 -15.86 15.12 -3.61
C ALA A 52 -16.15 13.66 -4.02
N GLU A 53 -17.03 13.47 -5.01
CA GLU A 53 -17.35 12.15 -5.57
C GLU A 53 -16.09 11.41 -6.07
N GLN A 54 -15.23 12.10 -6.84
CA GLN A 54 -13.98 11.51 -7.31
C GLN A 54 -13.03 11.14 -6.16
N SER A 55 -12.95 11.96 -5.11
CA SER A 55 -12.06 11.71 -3.98
C SER A 55 -12.55 10.54 -3.13
N ILE A 56 -13.85 10.46 -2.88
CA ILE A 56 -14.49 9.33 -2.19
C ILE A 56 -14.25 8.05 -2.96
N LEU A 57 -14.52 8.04 -4.28
CA LEU A 57 -14.34 6.85 -5.11
C LEU A 57 -12.89 6.35 -5.14
N ARG A 58 -11.90 7.25 -5.13
CA ARG A 58 -10.49 6.84 -5.02
C ARG A 58 -10.19 6.20 -3.67
N MET A 59 -10.70 6.77 -2.59
CA MET A 59 -10.48 6.25 -1.24
C MET A 59 -11.22 4.92 -1.02
N GLU A 60 -12.40 4.73 -1.60
CA GLU A 60 -13.10 3.44 -1.62
C GLU A 60 -12.30 2.36 -2.35
N LEU A 61 -11.65 2.71 -3.47
CA LEU A 61 -10.76 1.79 -4.16
C LEU A 61 -9.55 1.41 -3.30
N ASP A 62 -8.95 2.38 -2.60
CA ASP A 62 -7.85 2.12 -1.67
C ASP A 62 -8.31 1.22 -0.50
N LEU A 63 -9.56 1.38 -0.04
CA LEU A 63 -10.16 0.53 0.98
C LEU A 63 -10.30 -0.91 0.50
N ASP A 64 -10.75 -1.11 -0.74
CA ASP A 64 -10.87 -2.44 -1.35
C ASP A 64 -9.50 -3.11 -1.46
N TYR A 65 -8.47 -2.39 -1.93
CA TYR A 65 -7.11 -2.92 -1.98
C TYR A 65 -6.57 -3.30 -0.60
N ALA A 66 -6.80 -2.47 0.42
CA ALA A 66 -6.38 -2.79 1.79
C ALA A 66 -7.11 -4.00 2.36
N PHE A 67 -8.37 -4.23 1.98
CA PHE A 67 -9.11 -5.42 2.35
C PHE A 67 -8.54 -6.68 1.67
N GLU A 68 -8.26 -6.60 0.37
CA GLU A 68 -7.63 -7.70 -0.37
C GLU A 68 -6.23 -8.04 0.16
N ASP A 69 -5.45 -7.03 0.55
CA ASP A 69 -4.12 -7.22 1.15
C ASP A 69 -4.21 -7.96 2.48
N LEU A 70 -5.18 -7.59 3.34
CA LEU A 70 -5.44 -8.31 4.59
C LEU A 70 -5.84 -9.76 4.31
N GLU A 71 -6.78 -9.99 3.39
CA GLU A 71 -7.23 -11.33 3.06
C GLU A 71 -6.08 -12.19 2.50
N ARG A 72 -5.20 -11.59 1.68
CA ARG A 72 -4.02 -12.24 1.14
C ARG A 72 -3.04 -12.63 2.24
N ALA A 73 -2.76 -11.74 3.19
CA ALA A 73 -1.88 -12.01 4.32
C ALA A 73 -2.43 -13.14 5.21
N GLU A 74 -3.74 -13.11 5.50
CA GLU A 74 -4.40 -14.17 6.29
C GLU A 74 -4.37 -15.53 5.57
N LYS A 75 -4.61 -15.56 4.26
CA LYS A 75 -4.46 -16.76 3.43
C LYS A 75 -3.03 -17.28 3.42
N ALA A 76 -2.04 -16.40 3.35
CA ALA A 76 -0.63 -16.76 3.35
C ALA A 76 -0.23 -17.45 4.68
N LEU A 77 -0.61 -16.88 5.82
CA LEU A 77 -0.37 -17.48 7.13
C LEU A 77 -1.06 -18.85 7.26
N LYS A 78 -2.32 -18.94 6.80
CA LYS A 78 -3.06 -20.21 6.81
C LYS A 78 -2.37 -21.28 5.95
N LEU A 79 -2.02 -20.96 4.71
CA LEU A 79 -1.29 -21.85 3.82
C LEU A 79 0.04 -22.29 4.42
N PHE A 80 0.73 -21.36 5.10
CA PHE A 80 1.97 -21.68 5.78
C PHE A 80 1.77 -22.75 6.84
N HIS A 81 0.83 -22.55 7.77
CA HIS A 81 0.59 -23.51 8.87
C HIS A 81 0.00 -24.84 8.41
N GLU A 82 -0.94 -24.82 7.48
CA GLU A 82 -1.66 -26.04 7.08
C GLU A 82 -0.87 -26.88 6.07
N VAL A 83 -0.02 -26.25 5.26
CA VAL A 83 0.62 -26.93 4.12
C VAL A 83 2.14 -26.80 4.16
N ARG A 84 2.70 -25.58 4.13
CA ARG A 84 4.15 -25.42 3.91
C ARG A 84 4.96 -25.91 5.10
N PHE A 85 4.55 -25.58 6.32
CA PHE A 85 5.25 -25.99 7.54
C PHE A 85 5.27 -27.52 7.71
N PRO A 86 4.12 -28.23 7.71
CA PRO A 86 4.12 -29.69 7.87
C PRO A 86 4.90 -30.40 6.76
N ALA A 87 4.80 -29.90 5.52
CA ALA A 87 5.54 -30.47 4.39
C ALA A 87 7.06 -30.34 4.56
N ARG A 88 7.56 -29.19 5.04
CA ARG A 88 9.00 -28.98 5.30
C ARG A 88 9.51 -29.89 6.42
N VAL A 89 8.75 -30.00 7.51
CA VAL A 89 9.10 -30.89 8.63
C VAL A 89 9.17 -32.34 8.15
N ALA A 90 8.12 -32.83 7.48
CA ALA A 90 8.06 -34.19 6.98
C ALA A 90 9.17 -34.49 5.96
N GLN A 91 9.49 -33.53 5.08
CA GLN A 91 10.60 -33.67 4.13
C GLN A 91 11.95 -33.76 4.83
N GLY A 92 12.19 -32.95 5.86
CA GLY A 92 13.42 -33.01 6.65
C GLY A 92 13.55 -34.30 7.44
N GLU A 93 12.48 -34.77 8.08
CA GLU A 93 12.45 -36.06 8.79
C GLU A 93 12.77 -37.23 7.86
N LEU A 94 12.15 -37.26 6.68
CA LEU A 94 12.40 -38.29 5.67
C LEU A 94 13.86 -38.29 5.19
N SER A 95 14.44 -37.10 5.01
CA SER A 95 15.85 -36.96 4.61
C SER A 95 16.79 -37.52 5.69
N LEU A 96 16.53 -37.21 6.96
CA LEU A 96 17.27 -37.76 8.09
C LEU A 96 17.12 -39.28 8.22
N GLU A 97 15.92 -39.81 7.99
CA GLU A 97 15.66 -41.26 7.96
C GLU A 97 16.51 -41.94 6.89
N TRP A 98 16.49 -41.43 5.65
CA TRP A 98 17.30 -41.98 4.56
C TRP A 98 18.80 -41.92 4.84
N SER A 99 19.29 -40.84 5.43
CA SER A 99 20.69 -40.72 5.84
C SER A 99 21.07 -41.75 6.91
N ARG A 100 20.18 -42.03 7.88
CA ARG A 100 20.38 -43.06 8.92
C ARG A 100 20.37 -44.46 8.33
N ASP A 101 19.42 -44.76 7.45
CA ASP A 101 19.33 -46.06 6.77
C ASP A 101 20.57 -46.31 5.89
N SER A 102 21.05 -45.29 5.19
CA SER A 102 22.30 -45.38 4.42
C SER A 102 23.49 -45.72 5.31
N ILE A 103 23.59 -45.10 6.50
CA ILE A 103 24.66 -45.39 7.45
C ILE A 103 24.58 -46.83 7.94
N LEU A 104 23.38 -47.29 8.34
CA LEU A 104 23.15 -48.68 8.77
C LEU A 104 23.57 -49.67 7.68
N GLY A 105 23.17 -49.44 6.43
CA GLY A 105 23.57 -50.30 5.31
C GLY A 105 25.10 -50.33 5.11
N THR A 106 25.78 -49.19 5.23
CA THR A 106 27.25 -49.14 5.15
C THR A 106 27.92 -49.82 6.34
N GLU A 107 27.34 -49.77 7.55
CA GLU A 107 27.83 -50.48 8.73
C GLU A 107 27.72 -52.00 8.57
N GLU A 108 26.58 -52.48 8.07
CA GLU A 108 26.36 -53.89 7.76
C GLU A 108 27.33 -54.38 6.68
N GLU A 109 27.52 -53.61 5.60
CA GLU A 109 28.51 -53.93 4.56
C GLU A 109 29.92 -54.02 5.14
N LEU A 110 30.31 -53.06 5.98
CA LEU A 110 31.62 -53.07 6.63
C LEU A 110 31.81 -54.31 7.50
N ALA A 111 30.81 -54.68 8.30
CA ALA A 111 30.87 -55.87 9.15
C ALA A 111 31.04 -57.15 8.33
N GLN A 112 30.35 -57.27 7.19
CA GLN A 112 30.51 -58.40 6.28
C GLN A 112 31.92 -58.46 5.66
N LEU A 113 32.48 -57.30 5.27
CA LEU A 113 33.84 -57.21 4.74
C LEU A 113 34.89 -57.59 5.79
N GLU A 114 34.70 -57.16 7.04
CA GLU A 114 35.58 -57.50 8.17
C GLU A 114 35.53 -59.00 8.47
N GLN A 115 34.35 -59.63 8.40
CA GLN A 115 34.22 -61.08 8.56
C GLN A 115 34.90 -61.85 7.41
N LEU A 116 34.76 -61.39 6.16
CA LEU A 116 35.29 -62.09 4.98
C LEU A 116 36.82 -61.99 4.87
N TYR A 117 37.38 -60.79 5.11
CA TYR A 117 38.80 -60.51 4.91
C TYR A 117 39.61 -60.53 6.21
N GLY A 118 38.99 -60.50 7.39
CA GLY A 118 39.67 -60.44 8.68
C GLY A 118 40.48 -61.68 9.05
N GLU A 119 40.17 -62.84 8.47
CA GLU A 119 40.85 -64.12 8.75
C GLU A 119 41.81 -64.58 7.62
N ALA A 120 41.88 -63.85 6.50
CA ALA A 120 42.58 -64.31 5.29
C ALA A 120 44.01 -63.74 5.16
N GLU A 121 45.01 -64.50 5.62
CA GLU A 121 46.46 -64.16 5.59
C GLU A 121 47.02 -63.86 4.17
N PHE A 122 46.40 -64.39 3.10
CA PHE A 122 46.93 -64.26 1.74
C PHE A 122 46.40 -63.04 0.95
N ALA A 123 45.36 -62.36 1.45
CA ALA A 123 44.72 -61.23 0.77
C ALA A 123 44.84 -59.89 1.52
N GLU A 124 45.68 -59.84 2.57
CA GLU A 124 45.80 -58.73 3.54
C GLU A 124 45.77 -57.35 2.88
N LYS A 125 46.69 -57.05 1.95
CA LYS A 125 46.81 -55.69 1.40
C LYS A 125 45.58 -55.22 0.62
N THR A 126 44.88 -56.11 -0.07
CA THR A 126 43.68 -55.71 -0.83
C THR A 126 42.47 -55.61 0.09
N GLY A 127 42.31 -56.54 1.03
CA GLY A 127 41.26 -56.51 2.05
C GLY A 127 41.34 -55.26 2.92
N GLU A 128 42.54 -54.91 3.39
CA GLU A 128 42.80 -53.69 4.17
C GLU A 128 42.40 -52.41 3.42
N ILE A 129 42.69 -52.33 2.10
CA ILE A 129 42.32 -51.16 1.29
C ILE A 129 40.79 -51.03 1.18
N VAL A 130 40.08 -52.14 0.97
CA VAL A 130 38.62 -52.16 0.83
C VAL A 130 37.96 -51.79 2.16
N ILE A 131 38.30 -52.47 3.25
CA ILE A 131 37.80 -52.18 4.61
C ILE A 131 38.11 -50.72 4.98
N GLY A 132 39.33 -50.26 4.75
CA GLY A 132 39.74 -48.89 5.04
C GLY A 132 38.96 -47.85 4.22
N ARG A 133 38.60 -48.16 2.98
CA ARG A 133 37.75 -47.27 2.15
C ARG A 133 36.33 -47.21 2.70
N THR A 134 35.73 -48.34 3.06
CA THR A 134 34.37 -48.41 3.60
C THR A 134 34.29 -47.70 4.96
N ARG A 135 35.26 -47.89 5.86
CA ARG A 135 35.34 -47.13 7.12
C ARG A 135 35.39 -45.62 6.90
N ARG A 136 36.24 -45.14 5.98
CA ARG A 136 36.30 -43.70 5.64
C ARG A 136 35.01 -43.18 5.04
N ARG A 137 34.29 -44.00 4.28
CA ARG A 137 32.97 -43.65 3.75
C ARG A 137 31.96 -43.50 4.88
N LEU A 138 31.87 -44.51 5.76
CA LEU A 138 31.01 -44.49 6.93
C LEU A 138 31.25 -43.28 7.83
N GLU A 139 32.51 -42.94 8.10
CA GLU A 139 32.85 -41.73 8.87
C GLU A 139 32.34 -40.45 8.22
N ARG A 140 32.41 -40.34 6.88
CA ARG A 140 31.89 -39.18 6.16
C ARG A 140 30.37 -39.12 6.21
N GLU A 141 29.70 -40.26 6.03
CA GLU A 141 28.24 -40.36 6.12
C GLU A 141 27.75 -39.95 7.52
N ARG A 142 28.39 -40.42 8.59
CA ARG A 142 28.07 -40.00 9.97
C ARG A 142 28.25 -38.50 10.19
N ARG A 143 29.33 -37.90 9.68
CA ARG A 143 29.53 -36.43 9.76
C ARG A 143 28.49 -35.67 8.95
N ALA A 144 28.10 -36.20 7.78
CA ALA A 144 27.06 -35.59 6.95
C ALA A 144 25.71 -35.61 7.67
N LEU A 145 25.32 -36.75 8.25
CA LEU A 145 24.10 -36.86 9.06
C LEU A 145 24.11 -35.85 10.21
N GLN A 146 25.22 -35.71 10.93
CA GLN A 146 25.31 -34.74 12.04
C GLN A 146 25.05 -33.29 11.56
N LEU A 147 25.60 -32.90 10.41
CA LEU A 147 25.36 -31.58 9.83
C LEU A 147 23.91 -31.42 9.39
N GLU A 148 23.32 -32.47 8.82
CA GLU A 148 21.92 -32.49 8.39
C GLU A 148 20.97 -32.36 9.58
N GLU A 149 21.23 -33.07 10.68
CA GLU A 149 20.46 -32.95 11.94
C GLU A 149 20.56 -31.53 12.51
N GLN A 150 21.75 -30.93 12.50
CA GLN A 150 21.93 -29.54 12.95
C GLN A 150 21.16 -28.55 12.08
N ALA A 151 21.22 -28.71 10.75
CA ALA A 151 20.49 -27.86 9.81
C ALA A 151 18.97 -28.01 9.98
N PHE A 152 18.47 -29.24 10.12
CA PHE A 152 17.06 -29.51 10.35
C PHE A 152 16.57 -28.90 11.68
N ASN A 153 17.37 -29.02 12.75
CA ASN A 153 17.02 -28.42 14.03
C ASN A 153 16.99 -26.89 13.95
N LEU A 154 17.96 -26.26 13.26
CA LEU A 154 17.97 -24.81 13.04
C LEU A 154 16.71 -24.36 12.29
N GLU A 155 16.35 -25.09 11.24
CA GLU A 155 15.16 -24.85 10.42
C GLU A 155 13.88 -24.90 11.27
N VAL A 156 13.68 -25.98 12.03
CA VAL A 156 12.47 -26.19 12.86
C VAL A 156 12.41 -25.26 14.06
N GLU A 157 13.52 -25.06 14.76
CA GLU A 157 13.53 -24.30 16.01
C GLU A 157 13.59 -22.79 15.78
N HIS A 158 14.13 -22.32 14.65
CA HIS A 158 14.40 -20.90 14.44
C HIS A 158 13.80 -20.36 13.15
N GLU A 159 14.14 -20.92 11.99
CA GLU A 159 13.75 -20.34 10.69
C GLU A 159 12.23 -20.36 10.48
N ILE A 160 11.60 -21.52 10.67
CA ILE A 160 10.14 -21.68 10.58
C ILE A 160 9.39 -20.74 11.55
N PRO A 161 9.73 -20.70 12.87
CA PRO A 161 9.09 -19.76 13.79
C PRO A 161 9.29 -18.29 13.41
N MET A 162 10.44 -17.93 12.84
CA MET A 162 10.69 -16.58 12.36
C MET A 162 9.83 -16.24 11.14
N GLU A 163 9.66 -17.17 10.19
CA GLU A 163 8.75 -17.00 9.04
C GLU A 163 7.31 -16.82 9.50
N ALA A 164 6.84 -17.64 10.45
CA ALA A 164 5.50 -17.52 11.04
C ALA A 164 5.27 -16.13 11.66
N ARG A 165 6.20 -15.65 12.48
CA ARG A 165 6.14 -14.29 13.06
C ARG A 165 6.24 -13.20 12.01
N GLY A 166 6.88 -13.46 10.87
CA GLY A 166 6.88 -12.55 9.72
C GLY A 166 5.47 -12.39 9.17
N LEU A 167 4.82 -13.51 8.84
CA LEU A 167 3.45 -13.55 8.31
C LEU A 167 2.42 -12.97 9.29
N GLU A 168 2.57 -13.22 10.59
CA GLU A 168 1.73 -12.60 11.63
C GLU A 168 1.85 -11.07 11.64
N ARG A 169 3.06 -10.54 11.47
CA ARG A 169 3.29 -9.09 11.38
C ARG A 169 2.68 -8.50 10.11
N GLU A 170 2.78 -9.19 8.97
CA GLU A 170 2.16 -8.75 7.72
C GLU A 170 0.64 -8.62 7.86
N ILE A 171 -0.02 -9.54 8.58
CA ILE A 171 -1.44 -9.43 8.90
C ILE A 171 -1.72 -8.19 9.75
N GLU A 172 -0.94 -7.95 10.81
CA GLU A 172 -1.15 -6.80 11.68
C GLU A 172 -0.91 -5.46 10.96
N GLU A 173 0.09 -5.40 10.08
CA GLU A 173 0.35 -4.25 9.22
C GLU A 173 -0.82 -4.00 8.25
N ALA A 174 -1.33 -5.05 7.59
CA ALA A 174 -2.49 -4.95 6.71
C ALA A 174 -3.76 -4.52 7.47
N ARG A 175 -3.97 -5.02 8.69
CA ARG A 175 -5.08 -4.59 9.57
C ARG A 175 -4.97 -3.12 9.96
N LEU A 176 -3.77 -2.65 10.27
CA LEU A 176 -3.52 -1.25 10.60
C LEU A 176 -3.79 -0.36 9.38
N SER A 177 -3.31 -0.75 8.20
CA SER A 177 -3.56 -0.05 6.95
C SER A 177 -5.06 0.07 6.64
N LEU A 178 -5.78 -1.06 6.69
CA LEU A 178 -7.23 -1.10 6.49
C LEU A 178 -7.98 -0.20 7.49
N ARG A 179 -7.57 -0.21 8.77
CA ARG A 179 -8.17 0.69 9.77
C ARG A 179 -7.87 2.15 9.47
N GLY A 180 -6.65 2.48 9.08
CA GLY A 180 -6.24 3.85 8.71
C GLY A 180 -7.11 4.38 7.56
N ILE A 181 -7.21 3.62 6.47
CA ILE A 181 -7.98 4.02 5.29
C ILE A 181 -9.48 4.16 5.61
N LYS A 182 -10.05 3.31 6.47
CA LYS A 182 -11.44 3.47 6.94
C LYS A 182 -11.66 4.81 7.63
N VAL A 183 -10.76 5.17 8.55
CA VAL A 183 -10.85 6.44 9.29
C VAL A 183 -10.66 7.62 8.34
N GLU A 184 -9.75 7.52 7.37
CA GLU A 184 -9.54 8.56 6.35
C GLU A 184 -10.78 8.74 5.45
N LEU A 185 -11.43 7.65 5.04
CA LEU A 185 -12.67 7.69 4.26
C LEU A 185 -13.82 8.32 5.06
N GLU A 186 -13.98 7.95 6.32
CA GLU A 186 -14.99 8.54 7.22
C GLU A 186 -14.75 10.05 7.40
N ALA A 187 -13.50 10.46 7.62
CA ALA A 187 -13.13 11.86 7.72
C ALA A 187 -13.43 12.62 6.42
N LEU A 188 -13.07 12.05 5.26
CA LEU A 188 -13.35 12.64 3.95
C LEU A 188 -14.87 12.82 3.72
N HIS A 189 -15.68 11.85 4.15
CA HIS A 189 -17.14 11.95 4.03
C HIS A 189 -17.67 13.13 4.85
N ILE A 190 -17.24 13.26 6.11
CA ILE A 190 -17.65 14.36 7.00
C ILE A 190 -17.20 15.72 6.43
N GLU A 191 -15.96 15.81 5.95
CA GLU A 191 -15.40 17.05 5.38
C GLU A 191 -16.15 17.48 4.12
N THR A 192 -16.40 16.54 3.20
CA THR A 192 -17.10 16.82 1.95
C THR A 192 -18.58 17.14 2.17
N GLU A 193 -19.25 16.46 3.10
CA GLU A 193 -20.64 16.77 3.48
C GLU A 193 -20.75 18.18 4.06
N ALA A 194 -19.84 18.56 4.96
CA ALA A 194 -19.82 19.91 5.54
C ALA A 194 -19.53 20.98 4.48
N GLU A 195 -18.55 20.77 3.59
CA GLU A 195 -18.23 21.72 2.52
C GLU A 195 -19.41 21.88 1.54
N LEU A 196 -20.04 20.78 1.13
CA LEU A 196 -21.20 20.82 0.23
C LEU A 196 -22.41 21.48 0.88
N HIS A 197 -22.64 21.25 2.17
CA HIS A 197 -23.73 21.90 2.92
C HIS A 197 -23.56 23.42 2.96
N GLU A 198 -22.36 23.92 3.27
CA GLU A 198 -22.09 25.37 3.26
C GLU A 198 -22.25 25.98 1.87
N LEU A 199 -21.72 25.32 0.83
CA LEU A 199 -21.85 25.80 -0.55
C LEU A 199 -23.30 25.77 -1.06
N HIS A 200 -24.08 24.79 -0.62
CA HIS A 200 -25.50 24.71 -0.95
C HIS A 200 -26.27 25.85 -0.30
N LYS A 201 -26.01 26.12 0.98
CA LYS A 201 -26.59 27.25 1.70
C LYS A 201 -26.23 28.60 1.06
N GLU A 202 -24.95 28.81 0.71
CA GLU A 202 -24.49 29.99 -0.03
C GLU A 202 -25.24 30.17 -1.37
N TRP A 203 -25.44 29.08 -2.11
CA TRP A 203 -26.16 29.10 -3.38
C TRP A 203 -27.66 29.38 -3.21
N GLU A 204 -28.30 28.80 -2.18
CA GLU A 204 -29.71 29.04 -1.87
C GLU A 204 -29.94 30.51 -1.45
N GLU A 205 -29.10 31.06 -0.58
CA GLU A 205 -29.19 32.46 -0.13
C GLU A 205 -29.08 33.42 -1.33
N LEU A 206 -28.08 33.24 -2.20
CA LEU A 206 -27.92 34.07 -3.40
C LEU A 206 -29.11 33.96 -4.37
N ARG A 207 -29.72 32.78 -4.45
CA ARG A 207 -30.87 32.54 -5.30
C ARG A 207 -32.15 33.16 -4.74
N GLU A 208 -32.34 33.14 -3.42
CA GLU A 208 -33.45 33.82 -2.75
C GLU A 208 -33.32 35.34 -2.88
N GLU A 209 -32.11 35.89 -2.73
CA GLU A 209 -31.82 37.31 -2.94
C GLU A 209 -32.15 37.76 -4.38
N ASP A 210 -31.75 37.00 -5.40
CA ASP A 210 -32.11 37.27 -6.81
C ASP A 210 -33.63 37.24 -7.05
N HIS A 211 -34.35 36.30 -6.40
CA HIS A 211 -35.81 36.20 -6.49
C HIS A 211 -36.56 37.36 -5.80
N GLU A 212 -36.08 37.86 -4.66
CA GLU A 212 -36.69 39.00 -3.95
C GLU A 212 -36.52 40.33 -4.72
N HIS A 213 -35.33 40.57 -5.28
CA HIS A 213 -35.07 41.76 -6.11
C HIS A 213 -35.88 41.75 -7.42
N GLY A 214 -36.24 40.58 -7.95
CA GLY A 214 -37.12 40.45 -9.12
C GLY A 214 -38.60 40.76 -8.85
N HIS A 215 -39.04 40.81 -7.58
CA HIS A 215 -40.45 40.98 -7.21
C HIS A 215 -40.83 42.43 -6.85
N ASP A 216 -39.89 43.25 -6.37
CA ASP A 216 -40.12 44.64 -5.94
C ASP A 216 -40.36 45.62 -7.12
N GLU A 217 -39.86 45.34 -8.33
CA GLU A 217 -40.06 46.21 -9.50
C GLU A 217 -41.39 45.98 -10.23
N GLY A 218 -42.14 44.92 -9.87
CA GLY A 218 -43.45 44.61 -10.46
C GLY A 218 -44.63 45.41 -9.89
N GLU A 219 -44.46 46.01 -8.70
CA GLU A 219 -45.52 46.75 -8.01
C GLU A 219 -45.52 48.27 -8.27
N GLU A 220 -44.42 48.87 -8.74
CA GLU A 220 -44.38 50.31 -9.07
C GLU A 220 -44.85 50.67 -10.49
N ALA A 221 -45.18 49.68 -11.35
CA ALA A 221 -45.67 49.93 -12.72
C ALA A 221 -47.21 50.10 -12.83
N HIS A 222 -47.93 50.13 -11.69
CA HIS A 222 -49.38 50.24 -11.64
C HIS A 222 -49.89 51.32 -10.66
N GLU A 223 -49.42 52.56 -10.80
CA GLU A 223 -50.14 53.78 -10.38
C GLU A 223 -50.13 54.84 -11.50
#